data_AF-A0A7C3UX71-F1
#
_entry.id   AF-A0A7C3UX71-F1
#
_cell.length_a   1.000
_cell.length_b   1.000
_cell.length_c   1.000
_cell.angle_alpha   90.00
_cell.angle_beta   90.00
_cell.angle_gamma   90.00
#
_symmetry.space_group_name_H-M   'P 1'
#
loop_
_entity.id
_entity.type
_entity.pdbx_description
1 polymer ?
#
loop_
_entity_poly.entity_id
_entity_poly.type
_entity_poly.pdbx_seq_one_letter_code
_entity_poly.pdbx_strand_id
1 'polypeptide(L)' 'MKIAILSSIAWRTPPRHYGPWEKVTSLLTEGLVERGFEVTL' A
#
# COMPACT_ATOMS: atom_id res chain seq x y z
N MET A 1 -13.86 -10.01 -1.84
CA MET A 1 -13.19 -9.42 -3.02
C MET A 1 -11.70 -9.44 -2.76
N LYS A 2 -10.88 -9.86 -3.74
CA LYS A 2 -9.41 -9.90 -3.61
C LYS A 2 -8.82 -8.72 -4.38
N ILE A 3 -7.91 -7.98 -3.75
CA ILE A 3 -7.32 -6.76 -4.31
C ILE A 3 -5.80 -6.93 -4.35
N ALA A 4 -5.19 -6.76 -5.53
CA ALA A 4 -3.74 -6.66 -5.67
C ALA A 4 -3.36 -5.20 -5.86
N ILE A 5 -2.45 -4.69 -5.03
CA ILE A 5 -1.94 -3.33 -5.12
C ILE A 5 -0.47 -3.41 -5.54
N LEU A 6 -0.10 -2.64 -6.57
CA LEU A 6 1.28 -2.51 -7.01
C LEU A 6 1.80 -1.15 -6.53
N SER A 7 2.90 -1.18 -5.78
CA SER A 7 3.56 0.06 -5.38
C SER A 7 4.55 0.55 -6.43
N SER A 8 4.99 1.79 -6.24
CA SER A 8 6.10 2.37 -7.02
C SER A 8 7.39 1.57 -6.81
N ILE A 9 8.17 1.44 -7.88
CA ILE A 9 9.47 0.75 -7.86
C ILE A 9 10.59 1.58 -7.22
N ALA A 10 10.35 2.88 -6.99
CA ALA A 10 11.40 3.79 -6.54
C ALA A 10 11.88 3.51 -5.10
N TRP A 11 10.95 3.20 -4.19
CA TRP A 11 11.26 2.93 -2.79
C TRP A 11 10.46 1.76 -2.23
N ARG A 12 10.91 1.22 -1.08
CA ARG A 12 10.13 0.23 -0.34
C ARG A 12 8.79 0.82 0.14
N THR A 13 7.80 -0.05 0.30
CA THR A 13 6.50 0.29 0.92
C THR A 13 6.35 -0.45 2.26
N PRO A 14 6.10 0.24 3.39
CA PRO A 14 6.05 1.70 3.56
C PRO A 14 7.45 2.35 3.46
N PRO A 15 7.53 3.62 3.01
CA PRO A 15 8.80 4.32 2.82
C PRO A 15 9.48 4.64 4.16
N ARG A 16 10.82 4.66 4.19
CA ARG A 16 11.62 5.14 5.35
C ARG A 16 12.03 6.61 5.24
N HIS A 17 12.03 7.14 4.02
CA HIS A 17 12.36 8.52 3.68
C HIS A 17 11.20 9.15 2.91
N TYR A 18 11.45 10.23 2.18
CA TYR A 18 10.43 10.87 1.35
C TYR A 18 10.01 9.96 0.18
N GLY A 19 8.93 9.21 0.38
CA GLY A 19 8.28 8.34 -0.62
C GLY A 19 6.76 8.59 -0.63
N PRO A 20 6.28 9.68 -1.25
CA PRO A 20 4.88 10.08 -1.15
C PRO A 20 3.94 9.03 -1.75
N TRP A 21 4.32 8.43 -2.89
CA TRP A 21 3.52 7.42 -3.55
C TRP A 21 3.48 6.12 -2.76
N GLU A 22 4.62 5.64 -2.26
CA GLU A 22 4.68 4.45 -1.40
C GLU A 22 3.90 4.66 -0.09
N LYS A 23 3.87 5.89 0.44
CA LYS A 23 3.04 6.22 1.61
C LYS A 23 1.55 6.10 1.28
N VAL A 24 1.11 6.63 0.13
CA VAL A 24 -0.30 6.48 -0.31
C VAL A 24 -0.66 5.02 -0.48
N THR A 25 0.21 4.22 -1.11
CA THR A 25 0.00 2.79 -1.28
C THR A 25 -0.15 2.07 0.06
N SER A 26 0.72 2.36 1.05
CA SER A 26 0.61 1.79 2.40
C SER A 26 -0.71 2.14 3.08
N LEU A 27 -1.08 3.42 3.06
CA LEU A 27 -2.31 3.90 3.69
C LEU A 27 -3.56 3.29 3.05
N LEU A 28 -3.56 3.14 1.73
CA LEU A 28 -4.67 2.51 1.01
C LEU A 28 -4.77 1.02 1.36
N THR A 29 -3.65 0.30 1.37
CA THR A 29 -3.60 -1.12 1.74
C THR A 29 -4.12 -1.33 3.16
N GLU A 30 -3.61 -0.57 4.14
CA GLU A 30 -4.03 -0.64 5.54
C GLU A 30 -5.54 -0.36 5.69
N GLY A 31 -6.03 0.72 5.08
CA GLY A 31 -7.45 1.08 5.15
C GLY A 31 -8.40 0.10 4.43
N LEU A 32 -7.91 -0.66 3.45
CA LEU A 32 -8.68 -1.74 2.82
C LEU A 32 -8.70 -3.01 3.68
N VAL A 33 -7.58 -3.35 4.32
CA VAL A 33 -7.51 -4.46 5.28
C VAL A 33 -8.43 -4.18 6.47
N GLU A 34 -8.43 -2.96 7.01
CA GLU A 34 -9.34 -2.54 8.09
C GLU A 34 -10.83 -2.67 7.73
N ARG A 35 -11.17 -2.53 6.46
CA ARG A 35 -12.54 -2.72 5.93
C ARG A 35 -12.89 -4.18 5.63
N GLY A 36 -11.99 -5.12 5.91
CA GLY A 36 -12.21 -6.55 5.74
C GLY A 36 -11.96 -7.07 4.33
N PHE A 37 -11.24 -6.33 3.48
CA PHE A 37 -10.84 -6.83 2.17
C PHE A 37 -9.58 -7.70 2.25
N GLU A 38 -9.50 -8.74 1.40
CA GLU A 38 -8.28 -9.53 1.23
C GLU A 38 -7.36 -8.80 0.25
N VAL A 39 -6.26 -8.24 0.76
CA VAL A 39 -5.34 -7.40 -0.01
C VAL A 39 -3.95 -8.03 -0.05
N THR A 40 -3.36 -8.07 -1.25
CA THR A 40 -1.94 -8.37 -1.46
C THR A 40 -1.26 -7.11 -1.96
N LEU A 41 -0.20 -6.69 -1.29
CA LEU A 41 0.65 -5.54 -1.63
C LEU A 41 2.10 -6.01 -1.82
#